data_AF-A0A1V5IJ65-F1
#
_entry.id   AF-A0A1V5IJ65-F1
#
_cell.length_a   1.000
_cell.length_b   1.000
_cell.length_c   1.000
_cell.angle_alpha   90.00
_cell.angle_beta   90.00
_cell.angle_gamma   90.00
#
_symmetry.space_group_name_H-M   'P 1'
#
loop_
_entity.id
_entity.type
_entity.pdbx_description
1 polymer ?
#
loop_
_entity_poly.entity_id
_entity_poly.type
_entity_poly.pdbx_seq_one_letter_code
_entity_poly.pdbx_strand_id
1 'polypeptide(L)' 'MCTDQKDVEKKVCDVCGREAIGMQILGCCASTVCDEHAEQQLRGLKPGEKLQWGVCYFVRFPE' A
#
# COMPACT_ATOMS: atom_id res chain seq x y z
N MET A 1 8.37 7.30 -30.15
CA MET A 1 9.00 7.67 -28.87
C MET A 1 8.20 7.00 -27.77
N CYS A 2 8.88 6.11 -27.04
CA CYS A 2 8.55 5.53 -25.72
C CYS A 2 7.17 4.85 -25.56
N THR A 3 7.21 3.52 -25.58
CA THR A 3 6.14 2.57 -25.30
C THR A 3 5.58 2.69 -23.88
N ASP A 4 4.24 2.70 -23.79
CA ASP A 4 3.40 1.97 -22.83
C ASP A 4 4.04 1.71 -21.45
N GLN A 5 4.14 2.74 -20.61
CA GLN A 5 4.38 2.56 -19.18
C GLN A 5 3.05 2.26 -18.50
N LYS A 6 2.54 1.06 -18.75
CA LYS A 6 1.59 0.41 -17.84
C LYS A 6 2.43 -0.17 -16.70
N ASP A 7 2.96 0.72 -15.87
CA ASP A 7 3.65 0.31 -14.66
C ASP A 7 2.56 -0.31 -13.77
N VAL A 8 2.48 -1.65 -13.80
CA VAL A 8 2.05 -2.38 -12.63
C VAL A 8 3.12 -2.04 -11.59
N GLU A 9 2.94 -0.86 -10.97
CA GLU A 9 3.86 -0.33 -9.98
C GLU A 9 3.94 -1.39 -8.91
N LYS A 10 5.00 -2.21 -8.97
CA LYS A 10 5.44 -3.03 -7.85
C LYS A 10 5.82 -2.05 -6.77
N LYS A 11 4.81 -1.59 -6.05
CA LYS A 11 4.93 -0.61 -4.98
C LYS A 11 5.86 -1.25 -3.98
N VAL A 12 7.02 -0.63 -3.76
CA VAL A 12 7.98 -1.09 -2.75
C VAL A 12 7.67 -0.40 -1.44
N CYS A 13 8.05 -1.03 -0.34
CA CYS A 13 7.91 -0.47 0.98
C CYS A 13 8.87 0.70 1.15
N ASP A 14 8.36 1.86 1.53
CA ASP A 14 9.18 3.06 1.72
C ASP A 14 10.21 2.90 2.85
N VAL A 15 9.95 1.99 3.79
CA VAL A 15 10.80 1.75 4.96
C VAL A 15 11.97 0.82 4.66
N CYS A 16 11.76 -0.24 3.87
CA CYS A 16 12.78 -1.29 3.68
C CYS A 16 12.99 -1.74 2.23
N GLY A 17 12.24 -1.20 1.27
CA GLY A 17 12.36 -1.52 -0.16
C GLY A 17 11.82 -2.89 -0.58
N ARG A 18 11.21 -3.66 0.32
CA ARG A 18 10.55 -4.94 -0.01
C ARG A 18 9.24 -4.73 -0.75
N GLU A 19 8.66 -5.80 -1.30
CA GLU A 19 7.36 -5.72 -1.96
C GLU A 19 6.29 -5.20 -0.98
N ALA A 20 5.68 -4.06 -1.31
CA ALA A 20 4.61 -3.50 -0.52
C ALA A 20 3.33 -4.27 -0.79
N ILE A 21 2.63 -4.56 0.28
CA ILE A 21 1.35 -5.27 0.21
C ILE A 21 0.18 -4.28 0.04
N GLY A 22 0.44 -3.01 0.30
CA GLY A 22 -0.54 -1.95 0.32
C GLY A 22 0.05 -0.60 0.66
N MET A 23 -0.83 0.38 0.78
CA MET A 23 -0.56 1.74 1.19
C MET A 23 -1.35 2.06 2.45
N GLN A 24 -0.69 2.72 3.40
CA GLN A 24 -1.37 3.31 4.55
C GLN A 24 -1.20 4.83 4.51
N ILE A 25 -2.31 5.53 4.71
CA ILE A 25 -2.41 6.97 4.79
C ILE A 25 -2.83 7.31 6.21
N LEU A 26 -1.93 7.94 6.96
CA LEU A 26 -2.15 8.32 8.36
C LEU A 26 -2.28 9.84 8.41
N GLY A 27 -3.51 10.35 8.32
CA GLY A 27 -3.77 11.78 8.25
C GLY A 27 -3.29 12.39 6.92
N CYS A 28 -2.22 13.19 6.96
CA CYS A 28 -1.68 13.87 5.79
C CYS A 28 -0.58 13.10 5.04
N CYS A 29 -0.03 12.04 5.65
CA CYS A 29 1.08 11.29 5.09
C CYS A 29 0.58 9.97 4.50
N ALA A 30 1.01 9.65 3.27
CA ALA A 30 0.75 8.37 2.61
C ALA A 30 2.06 7.64 2.36
N SER A 31 2.14 6.37 2.75
CA SER A 31 3.34 5.55 2.59
C SER A 31 2.96 4.11 2.21
N THR A 32 3.75 3.53 1.31
CA THR A 32 3.62 2.11 0.94
C THR A 32 4.40 1.24 1.91
N VAL A 33 3.79 0.15 2.33
CA VAL A 33 4.31 -0.69 3.41
C VAL A 33 4.21 -2.17 3.04
N CYS A 34 5.26 -2.93 3.36
CA CYS A 34 5.28 -4.39 3.23
C CYS A 34 4.62 -5.04 4.45
N ASP A 35 4.45 -6.36 4.42
CA ASP A 35 3.80 -7.12 5.50
C ASP A 35 4.36 -6.77 6.87
N GLU A 36 5.69 -6.69 7.02
CA GLU A 36 6.30 -6.38 8.32
C GLU A 36 6.12 -4.93 8.80
N HIS A 37 6.00 -3.96 7.88
CA HIS A 37 5.84 -2.53 8.22
C HIS A 37 4.39 -2.05 8.15
N ALA A 38 3.48 -2.89 7.66
CA ALA A 38 2.08 -2.59 7.59
C ALA A 38 1.43 -2.61 8.97
N GLU A 39 0.51 -1.67 9.21
CA GLU A 39 -0.37 -1.73 10.38
C GLU A 39 -1.20 -3.02 10.38
N GLN A 40 -1.54 -3.49 11.57
CA GLN A 40 -2.31 -4.72 11.75
C GLN A 40 -3.65 -4.67 11.00
N GLN A 41 -4.27 -3.49 10.89
CA GLN A 41 -5.48 -3.33 10.07
C GLN A 41 -5.21 -3.65 8.60
N LEU A 42 -4.13 -3.15 8.00
CA LEU A 42 -3.80 -3.41 6.59
C LEU A 42 -3.41 -4.87 6.34
N ARG A 43 -2.80 -5.54 7.33
CA ARG A 43 -2.51 -7.00 7.25
C ARG A 43 -3.78 -7.84 7.31
N GLY A 44 -4.77 -7.40 8.08
CA GLY A 44 -6.08 -8.07 8.16
C GLY A 44 -6.98 -7.85 6.94
N LEU A 45 -6.66 -6.90 6.05
CA LEU A 45 -7.42 -6.66 4.84
C LEU A 45 -7.15 -7.71 3.77
N LYS A 46 -8.20 -8.06 3.03
CA LYS A 46 -8.08 -8.89 1.83
C LYS A 46 -7.42 -8.10 0.70
N PRO A 47 -6.74 -8.79 -0.25
CA PRO A 47 -6.19 -8.13 -1.42
C PRO A 47 -7.26 -7.38 -2.20
N GLY A 48 -7.00 -6.10 -2.50
CA GLY A 48 -7.95 -5.19 -3.13
C GLY A 48 -8.95 -4.51 -2.19
N GLU A 49 -8.97 -4.83 -0.89
CA GLU A 49 -9.79 -4.11 0.08
C GLU A 49 -9.16 -2.80 0.56
N LYS A 50 -10.04 -1.89 0.98
CA LYS A 50 -9.67 -0.62 1.59
C LYS A 50 -10.46 -0.41 2.87
N LEU A 51 -9.78 0.03 3.91
CA LEU A 51 -10.37 0.37 5.19
C LEU A 51 -10.14 1.85 5.47
N GLN A 52 -11.20 2.57 5.78
CA GLN A 52 -11.12 3.93 6.27
C GLN A 52 -11.41 3.94 7.77
N TRP A 53 -10.51 4.54 8.55
CA TRP A 53 -10.64 4.74 9.98
C TRP A 53 -10.52 6.23 10.31
N GLY A 54 -11.63 6.96 10.15
CA GLY A 54 -11.65 8.41 10.34
C GLY A 54 -10.75 9.12 9.32
N VAL A 55 -9.63 9.67 9.81
CA VAL A 55 -8.60 10.35 8.99
C VAL A 55 -7.51 9.40 8.46
N CYS A 56 -7.50 8.15 8.90
CA CYS A 56 -6.57 7.13 8.43
C CYS A 56 -7.21 6.28 7.34
N TYR A 57 -6.47 5.96 6.29
CA TYR A 57 -6.91 5.08 5.20
C TYR A 57 -5.88 3.98 4.98
N PHE A 58 -6.35 2.76 4.82
CA PHE A 58 -5.54 1.59 4.55
C PHE A 58 -6.03 1.00 3.24
N VAL A 59 -5.13 0.77 2.29
CA VAL A 59 -5.45 0.26 0.95
C VAL A 59 -4.56 -0.95 0.69
N ARG A 60 -5.15 -2.14 0.60
CA ARG A 60 -4.44 -3.35 0.21
C ARG A 60 -4.38 -3.43 -1.30
N PHE A 61 -3.22 -3.72 -1.87
CA PHE A 61 -3.13 -3.92 -3.31
C PHE A 61 -3.82 -5.21 -3.73
N PRO A 62 -4.46 -5.24 -4.91
CA PRO A 62 -4.92 -6.49 -5.51
C PRO A 62 -3.70 -7.32 -5.95
N GLU A 63 -3.81 -8.64 -5.83
CA GLU A 63 -2.83 -9.62 -6.35
C GLU A 63 -2.79 -9.65 -7.88
#